data_AF-A0A6A8ANL9-F1
#
_entry.id   AF-A0A6A8ANL9-F1
#
_cell.length_a   1.000
_cell.length_b   1.000
_cell.length_c   1.000
_cell.angle_alpha   90.00
_cell.angle_beta   90.00
_cell.angle_gamma   90.00
#
_symmetry.space_group_name_H-M   'P 1'
#
loop_
_entity.id
_entity.type
_entity.pdbx_description
1 polymer ?
#
loop_
_entity_poly.entity_id
_entity_poly.type
_entity_poly.pdbx_seq_one_letter_code
_entity_poly.pdbx_strand_id
1 'polypeptide(L)'
;MKSYGVHENTGFKLKTLNVIYLCRIGFAILAALVAALVVDLKVGNPLLNGITVGLSIYIVSFYVFKWLFVKKVEKPTKIITMGIGAYFLTFLMCWVLFVTPFLAPPTVTFTVDPQKPVVNDLITFDASASFDTDGDIVTYVWDFGDETSSNEEVPTITHSYSSDGNYTVKLKVVDDHGISSINTTTLTVVVPS
;
A
#
# COMPACT_ATOMS: atom_id res chain seq x y z
N MET A 1 35.83 -74.01 14.45
CA MET A 1 35.55 -72.61 14.83
C MET A 1 34.50 -72.05 13.87
N LYS A 2 33.28 -71.81 14.35
CA LYS A 2 32.29 -70.95 13.68
C LYS A 2 32.18 -69.68 14.54
N SER A 3 32.26 -68.51 13.91
CA SER A 3 31.79 -67.27 14.50
C SER A 3 30.97 -66.54 13.45
N TYR A 4 29.72 -66.25 13.81
CA TYR A 4 28.74 -65.43 13.11
C TYR A 4 28.40 -64.26 14.05
N GLY A 5 28.16 -63.08 13.48
CA GLY A 5 27.67 -61.86 14.16
C GLY A 5 28.38 -60.63 13.57
N VAL A 6 27.83 -59.94 12.56
CA VAL A 6 26.72 -58.95 12.60
C VAL A 6 26.94 -57.89 13.67
N HIS A 7 27.16 -56.64 13.24
CA HIS A 7 26.48 -55.50 13.87
C HIS A 7 26.14 -54.44 12.83
N GLU A 8 24.84 -54.15 12.80
CA GLU A 8 24.11 -53.31 11.86
C GLU A 8 24.41 -51.82 12.04
N ASN A 9 24.29 -51.13 10.91
CA ASN A 9 24.41 -49.71 10.70
C ASN A 9 23.21 -48.98 11.36
N THR A 10 23.36 -48.43 12.56
CA THR A 10 22.31 -47.65 13.23
C THR A 10 22.24 -46.22 12.67
N GLY A 11 21.81 -46.12 11.41
CA GLY A 11 21.33 -44.87 10.83
C GLY A 11 19.89 -44.63 11.26
N PHE A 12 19.68 -43.64 12.12
CA PHE A 12 18.37 -43.20 12.62
C PHE A 12 17.43 -42.82 11.45
N LYS A 13 16.64 -43.78 10.94
CA LYS A 13 15.57 -43.54 9.97
C LYS A 13 14.42 -42.82 10.69
N LEU A 14 14.47 -41.50 10.74
CA LEU A 14 13.29 -40.69 11.03
C LEU A 14 12.25 -41.02 9.94
N LYS A 15 11.26 -41.84 10.28
CA LYS A 15 10.24 -42.31 9.33
C LYS A 15 9.61 -41.08 8.66
N THR A 16 9.58 -41.08 7.33
CA THR A 16 9.08 -40.00 6.45
C THR A 16 7.73 -39.42 6.88
N LEU A 17 6.92 -40.19 7.60
CA LEU A 17 5.65 -39.79 8.20
C LEU A 17 5.78 -38.68 9.27
N ASN A 18 6.82 -38.71 10.12
CA ASN A 18 7.02 -37.69 11.17
C ASN A 18 7.43 -36.33 10.59
N VAL A 19 8.13 -36.34 9.46
CA VAL A 19 8.59 -35.10 8.81
C VAL A 19 7.42 -34.36 8.16
N ILE A 20 6.53 -35.08 7.47
CA ILE A 20 5.32 -34.49 6.88
C ILE A 20 4.39 -33.92 7.98
N TYR A 21 4.29 -34.61 9.11
CA TYR A 21 3.48 -34.17 10.24
C TYR A 21 4.04 -32.89 10.88
N LEU A 22 5.36 -32.81 11.07
CA LEU A 22 6.03 -31.62 11.57
C LEU A 22 5.92 -30.43 10.59
N CYS A 23 6.00 -30.67 9.28
CA CYS A 23 5.76 -29.62 8.28
C CYS A 23 4.32 -29.11 8.30
N ARG A 24 3.32 -29.99 8.51
CA ARG A 24 1.91 -29.59 8.63
C ARG A 24 1.64 -28.76 9.88
N ILE A 25 2.26 -29.13 11.01
CA ILE A 25 2.18 -28.34 12.25
C ILE A 25 2.86 -26.99 12.05
N GLY A 26 4.03 -26.93 11.42
CA GLY A 26 4.72 -25.68 11.11
C GLY A 26 3.91 -24.75 10.21
N PHE A 27 3.28 -25.29 9.15
CA PHE A 27 2.38 -24.52 8.28
C PHE A 27 1.12 -24.04 9.01
N ALA A 28 0.54 -24.85 9.90
CA ALA A 28 -0.65 -24.48 10.67
C ALA A 28 -0.34 -23.40 11.72
N ILE A 29 0.80 -23.50 12.42
CA ILE A 29 1.25 -22.47 13.37
C ILE A 29 1.58 -21.18 12.64
N LEU A 30 2.23 -21.26 11.47
CA LEU A 30 2.49 -20.09 10.64
C LEU A 30 1.19 -19.43 10.15
N ALA A 31 0.25 -20.23 9.62
CA ALA A 31 -1.04 -19.71 9.19
C ALA A 31 -1.81 -19.08 10.36
N ALA A 32 -1.72 -19.63 11.57
CA ALA A 32 -2.30 -19.06 12.77
C ALA A 32 -1.60 -17.78 13.24
N LEU A 33 -0.27 -17.67 13.12
CA LEU A 33 0.48 -16.45 13.42
C LEU A 33 0.21 -15.35 12.39
N VAL A 34 0.12 -15.71 11.10
CA VAL A 34 -0.29 -14.78 10.03
C VAL A 34 -1.74 -14.36 10.25
N ALA A 35 -2.65 -15.27 10.60
CA ALA A 35 -4.03 -14.94 10.92
C ALA A 35 -4.15 -14.05 12.18
N ALA A 36 -3.36 -14.32 13.22
CA ALA A 36 -3.32 -13.50 14.44
C ALA A 36 -2.74 -12.10 14.16
N LEU A 37 -1.74 -12.00 13.28
CA LEU A 37 -1.21 -10.73 12.78
C LEU A 37 -2.27 -10.00 11.93
N VAL A 38 -3.05 -10.72 11.12
CA VAL A 38 -4.16 -10.18 10.32
C VAL A 38 -5.29 -9.61 11.20
N VAL A 39 -5.51 -10.15 12.40
CA VAL A 39 -6.50 -9.65 13.36
C VAL A 39 -6.10 -8.28 13.95
N ASP A 40 -4.80 -7.96 14.03
CA ASP A 40 -4.30 -6.64 14.46
C ASP A 40 -4.37 -5.56 13.35
N LEU A 41 -4.55 -5.96 12.08
CA LEU A 41 -4.56 -5.03 10.94
C LEU A 41 -5.82 -4.17 10.84
N LYS A 42 -6.86 -4.44 11.65
CA LYS A 42 -8.06 -3.60 11.72
C LYS A 42 -7.85 -2.29 12.49
N VAL A 43 -6.70 -2.11 13.15
CA VAL A 43 -6.43 -0.95 14.03
C VAL A 43 -5.15 -0.18 13.62
N GLY A 44 -4.38 -0.66 12.63
CA GLY A 44 -3.07 -0.13 12.26
C GLY A 44 -2.95 0.39 10.82
N ASN A 45 -1.89 1.16 10.53
CA ASN A 45 -1.60 1.75 9.21
C ASN A 45 -1.50 0.66 8.11
N PRO A 46 -2.31 0.71 7.03
CA PRO A 46 -2.36 -0.31 5.99
C PRO A 46 -1.03 -0.58 5.27
N LEU A 47 -0.19 0.45 5.10
CA LEU A 47 1.14 0.31 4.50
C LEU A 47 2.07 -0.51 5.39
N LEU A 48 2.12 -0.20 6.69
CA LEU A 48 2.97 -0.90 7.65
C LEU A 48 2.53 -2.36 7.81
N ASN A 49 1.22 -2.58 7.76
CA ASN A 49 0.59 -3.89 7.76
C ASN A 49 1.02 -4.73 6.55
N GLY A 50 0.96 -4.15 5.34
CA GLY A 50 1.43 -4.79 4.11
C GLY A 50 2.93 -5.13 4.14
N ILE A 51 3.76 -4.23 4.65
CA ILE A 51 5.22 -4.46 4.81
C ILE A 51 5.49 -5.62 5.78
N THR A 52 4.76 -5.67 6.90
CA THR A 52 4.99 -6.67 7.96
C THR A 52 4.61 -8.07 7.48
N VAL A 53 3.43 -8.20 6.84
CA VAL A 53 3.00 -9.46 6.22
C VAL A 53 4.00 -9.88 5.14
N GLY A 54 4.44 -8.92 4.33
CA GLY A 54 5.37 -9.16 3.26
C GLY A 54 6.72 -9.73 3.76
N LEU A 55 7.36 -9.04 4.69
CA LEU A 55 8.63 -9.48 5.29
C LEU A 55 8.50 -10.86 5.96
N SER A 56 7.37 -11.13 6.62
CA SER A 56 7.11 -12.41 7.26
C SER A 56 7.07 -13.56 6.25
N ILE A 57 6.38 -13.39 5.12
CA ILE A 57 6.32 -14.38 4.03
C ILE A 57 7.70 -14.59 3.41
N TYR A 58 8.46 -13.52 3.17
CA TYR A 58 9.81 -13.59 2.60
C TYR A 58 10.77 -14.38 3.50
N ILE A 59 10.81 -14.04 4.79
CA ILE A 59 11.68 -14.68 5.78
C ILE A 59 11.39 -16.19 5.85
N VAL A 60 10.11 -16.55 5.93
CA VAL A 60 9.72 -17.96 6.04
C VAL A 60 10.05 -18.73 4.77
N SER A 61 9.76 -18.16 3.60
CA SER A 61 10.07 -18.78 2.30
C SER A 61 11.58 -19.02 2.15
N PHE A 62 12.41 -18.07 2.60
CA PHE A 62 13.86 -18.22 2.60
C PHE A 62 14.33 -19.39 3.49
N TYR A 63 13.82 -19.51 4.71
CA TYR A 63 14.23 -20.58 5.62
C TYR A 63 13.69 -21.96 5.21
N VAL A 64 12.48 -22.05 4.66
CA VAL A 64 11.93 -23.29 4.09
C VAL A 64 12.75 -23.74 2.88
N PHE A 65 13.10 -22.81 1.98
CA PHE A 65 13.93 -23.12 0.82
C PHE A 65 15.35 -23.55 1.25
N LYS A 66 15.96 -22.82 2.19
CA LYS A 66 17.26 -23.21 2.76
C LYS A 66 17.20 -24.61 3.37
N TRP A 67 16.15 -24.93 4.13
CA TRP A 67 16.00 -26.26 4.74
C TRP A 67 15.81 -27.39 3.71
N LEU A 68 14.99 -27.16 2.68
CA LEU A 68 14.71 -28.15 1.63
C LEU A 68 15.94 -28.45 0.75
N PHE A 69 16.78 -27.45 0.48
CA PHE A 69 17.84 -27.57 -0.53
C PHE A 69 19.26 -27.77 0.03
N VAL A 70 19.52 -27.42 1.29
CA VAL A 70 20.88 -27.55 1.89
C VAL A 70 21.33 -29.00 2.09
N LYS A 71 20.43 -30.00 2.01
CA LYS A 71 20.82 -31.42 2.19
C LYS A 71 21.04 -32.22 0.91
N LYS A 72 20.86 -31.67 -0.30
CA LYS A 72 20.80 -32.50 -1.53
C LYS A 72 21.46 -31.96 -2.82
N VAL A 73 22.21 -30.86 -2.81
CA VAL A 73 22.72 -30.25 -4.06
C VAL A 73 24.24 -30.09 -4.05
N GLU A 74 24.95 -30.86 -4.89
CA GLU A 74 26.42 -30.84 -5.00
C GLU A 74 26.99 -29.63 -5.78
N LYS A 75 26.16 -28.86 -6.50
CA LYS A 75 26.58 -27.61 -7.19
C LYS A 75 25.50 -26.52 -7.05
N PRO A 76 25.49 -25.77 -5.93
CA PRO A 76 24.36 -24.94 -5.51
C PRO A 76 24.19 -23.60 -6.26
N THR A 77 25.15 -23.14 -7.06
CA THR A 77 25.22 -21.71 -7.41
C THR A 77 24.25 -21.22 -8.49
N LYS A 78 23.87 -22.01 -9.50
CA LYS A 78 22.97 -21.56 -10.58
C LYS A 78 21.48 -21.78 -10.30
N ILE A 79 21.10 -22.86 -9.63
CA ILE A 79 19.69 -23.19 -9.34
C ILE A 79 19.15 -22.36 -8.17
N ILE A 80 19.97 -22.10 -7.16
CA ILE A 80 19.58 -21.30 -5.99
C ILE A 80 19.38 -19.82 -6.38
N THR A 81 20.23 -19.28 -7.26
CA THR A 81 20.07 -17.89 -7.76
C THR A 81 18.84 -17.72 -8.65
N MET A 82 18.50 -18.71 -9.49
CA MET A 82 17.29 -18.69 -10.31
C MET A 82 16.00 -18.84 -9.47
N GLY A 83 16.01 -19.69 -8.44
CA GLY A 83 14.87 -19.87 -7.53
C GLY A 83 14.59 -18.63 -6.69
N ILE A 84 15.63 -18.04 -6.07
CA ILE A 84 15.49 -16.85 -5.22
C ILE A 84 14.95 -15.65 -6.02
N GLY A 85 15.40 -15.46 -7.26
CA GLY A 85 14.89 -14.40 -8.13
C GLY A 85 13.39 -14.53 -8.46
N ALA A 86 12.91 -15.75 -8.72
CA ALA A 86 11.49 -15.99 -8.99
C ALA A 86 10.61 -15.79 -7.75
N TYR A 87 11.08 -16.16 -6.55
CA TYR A 87 10.35 -15.89 -5.30
C TYR A 87 10.32 -14.40 -4.97
N PHE A 88 11.43 -13.68 -5.18
CA PHE A 88 11.45 -12.23 -4.98
C PHE A 88 10.49 -11.52 -5.94
N LEU A 89 10.43 -11.94 -7.20
CA LEU A 89 9.54 -11.34 -8.19
C LEU A 89 8.05 -11.67 -7.94
N THR A 90 7.73 -12.91 -7.57
CA THR A 90 6.35 -13.28 -7.21
C THR A 90 5.90 -12.63 -5.91
N PHE A 91 6.81 -12.48 -4.94
CA PHE A 91 6.58 -11.72 -3.73
C PHE A 91 6.34 -10.23 -4.03
N LEU A 92 7.20 -9.60 -4.82
CA LEU A 92 7.06 -8.22 -5.25
C LEU A 92 5.73 -8.03 -6.00
N MET A 93 5.38 -8.96 -6.89
CA MET A 93 4.12 -8.93 -7.62
C MET A 93 2.90 -9.07 -6.70
N CYS A 94 2.92 -10.01 -5.74
CA CYS A 94 1.84 -10.14 -4.76
C CYS A 94 1.75 -8.90 -3.89
N TRP A 95 2.88 -8.38 -3.41
CA TRP A 95 2.91 -7.16 -2.61
C TRP A 95 2.30 -5.97 -3.37
N VAL A 96 2.68 -5.79 -4.64
CA VAL A 96 2.05 -4.78 -5.51
C VAL A 96 0.54 -5.03 -5.61
N LEU A 97 0.10 -6.23 -5.99
CA LEU A 97 -1.32 -6.52 -6.21
C LEU A 97 -2.20 -6.42 -4.95
N PHE A 98 -1.64 -6.68 -3.76
CA PHE A 98 -2.38 -6.62 -2.50
C PHE A 98 -2.31 -5.27 -1.82
N VAL A 99 -1.27 -4.46 -2.03
CA VAL A 99 -1.07 -3.18 -1.32
C VAL A 99 -1.54 -1.99 -2.15
N THR A 100 -1.35 -2.00 -3.47
CA THR A 100 -1.74 -0.85 -4.31
C THR A 100 -3.24 -0.48 -4.28
N PRO A 101 -4.20 -1.41 -4.08
CA PRO A 101 -5.61 -1.05 -3.99
C PRO A 101 -6.02 -0.34 -2.68
N PHE A 102 -5.08 -0.21 -1.74
CA PHE A 102 -5.26 0.50 -0.46
C PHE A 102 -4.38 1.76 -0.38
N LEU A 103 -3.85 2.20 -1.53
CA LEU A 103 -3.02 3.40 -1.70
C LEU A 103 -3.40 4.11 -3.01
N ALA A 104 -4.67 4.06 -3.40
CA ALA A 104 -5.17 4.81 -4.53
C ALA A 104 -5.13 6.31 -4.19
N PRO A 105 -4.74 7.19 -5.13
CA PRO A 105 -4.81 8.61 -4.90
C PRO A 105 -6.24 9.14 -5.04
N PRO A 106 -6.63 10.19 -4.30
CA PRO A 106 -7.98 10.72 -4.35
C PRO A 106 -8.30 11.30 -5.73
N THR A 107 -9.55 11.18 -6.15
CA THR A 107 -10.07 11.86 -7.35
C THR A 107 -10.56 13.26 -6.97
N VAL A 108 -9.94 14.27 -7.56
CA VAL A 108 -10.16 15.68 -7.19
C VAL A 108 -10.95 16.41 -8.26
N THR A 109 -12.05 17.03 -7.84
CA THR A 109 -12.87 17.89 -8.68
C THR A 109 -13.51 18.98 -7.82
N PHE A 110 -13.75 20.15 -8.41
CA PHE A 110 -14.49 21.21 -7.75
C PHE A 110 -15.26 22.05 -8.77
N THR A 111 -16.30 22.71 -8.27
CA THR A 111 -17.09 23.69 -9.02
C THR A 111 -16.97 25.07 -8.40
N VAL A 112 -17.25 26.09 -9.22
CA VAL A 112 -17.17 27.50 -8.84
C VAL A 112 -18.50 28.17 -9.15
N ASP A 113 -19.04 28.92 -8.19
CA ASP A 113 -20.27 29.70 -8.33
C ASP A 113 -20.09 31.12 -7.75
N PRO A 114 -20.36 32.20 -8.51
CA PRO A 114 -20.83 32.21 -9.90
C PRO A 114 -19.74 31.80 -10.91
N GLN A 115 -20.16 31.25 -12.06
CA GLN A 115 -19.23 30.86 -13.16
C GLN A 115 -18.55 32.06 -13.86
N LYS A 116 -19.11 33.26 -13.68
CA LYS A 116 -18.59 34.51 -14.25
C LYS A 116 -18.57 35.59 -13.15
N PRO A 117 -17.69 35.44 -12.16
CA PRO A 117 -17.64 36.38 -11.05
C PRO A 117 -17.10 37.73 -11.50
N VAL A 118 -17.58 38.79 -10.86
CA VAL A 118 -17.00 40.12 -10.97
C VAL A 118 -16.12 40.44 -9.77
N VAL A 119 -15.34 41.51 -9.88
CA VAL A 119 -14.49 41.99 -8.79
C VAL A 119 -15.30 42.19 -7.50
N ASN A 120 -14.78 41.70 -6.37
CA ASN A 120 -15.39 41.68 -5.03
C ASN A 120 -16.64 40.79 -4.88
N ASP A 121 -16.99 39.97 -5.86
CA ASP A 121 -18.00 38.93 -5.64
C ASP A 121 -17.51 37.91 -4.62
N LEU A 122 -18.44 37.42 -3.79
CA LEU A 122 -18.20 36.27 -2.94
C LEU A 122 -18.40 35.00 -3.78
N ILE A 123 -17.31 34.31 -4.07
CA ILE A 123 -17.28 33.14 -4.93
C ILE A 123 -17.22 31.89 -4.05
N THR A 124 -18.14 30.96 -4.27
CA THR A 124 -18.16 29.67 -3.59
C THR A 124 -17.40 28.64 -4.42
N PHE A 125 -16.46 27.95 -3.78
CA PHE A 125 -15.72 26.81 -4.30
C PHE A 125 -16.23 25.57 -3.59
N ASP A 126 -16.69 24.58 -4.36
CA ASP A 126 -17.28 23.35 -3.82
C ASP A 126 -16.55 22.13 -4.39
N ALA A 127 -15.82 21.43 -3.51
CA ALA A 127 -15.09 20.21 -3.80
C ALA A 127 -15.81 18.93 -3.33
N SER A 128 -17.10 19.00 -2.99
CA SER A 128 -17.86 17.87 -2.40
C SER A 128 -18.00 16.67 -3.33
N ALA A 129 -17.79 16.84 -4.63
CA ALA A 129 -17.75 15.77 -5.62
C ALA A 129 -16.37 15.05 -5.69
N SER A 130 -15.36 15.51 -4.93
CA SER A 130 -14.11 14.77 -4.76
C SER A 130 -14.33 13.55 -3.88
N PHE A 131 -13.64 12.45 -4.19
CA PHE A 131 -13.76 11.20 -3.45
C PHE A 131 -12.47 10.39 -3.50
N ASP A 132 -12.29 9.50 -2.53
CA ASP A 132 -11.30 8.44 -2.58
C ASP A 132 -11.99 7.07 -2.63
N THR A 133 -11.39 6.11 -3.33
CA THR A 133 -11.99 4.79 -3.55
C THR A 133 -11.68 3.79 -2.44
N ASP A 134 -10.62 4.02 -1.68
CA ASP A 134 -10.11 3.12 -0.64
C ASP A 134 -9.83 3.84 0.69
N GLY A 135 -10.23 5.11 0.81
CA GLY A 135 -10.04 5.93 2.00
C GLY A 135 -11.06 7.08 2.11
N ASP A 136 -10.80 7.96 3.07
CA ASP A 136 -11.58 9.17 3.30
C ASP A 136 -10.71 10.41 3.02
N ILE A 137 -11.32 11.45 2.44
CA ILE A 137 -10.65 12.74 2.29
C ILE A 137 -10.65 13.46 3.64
N VAL A 138 -9.47 13.91 4.08
CA VAL A 138 -9.28 14.57 5.38
C VAL A 138 -8.92 16.05 5.26
N THR A 139 -8.44 16.51 4.10
CA THR A 139 -7.98 17.90 3.95
C THR A 139 -8.14 18.44 2.53
N TYR A 140 -8.58 19.69 2.44
CA TYR A 140 -8.70 20.49 1.22
C TYR A 140 -7.80 21.72 1.33
N VAL A 141 -6.73 21.76 0.54
CA VAL A 141 -5.80 22.89 0.48
C VAL A 141 -6.06 23.68 -0.80
N TRP A 142 -6.51 24.91 -0.64
CA TRP A 142 -6.82 25.82 -1.73
C TRP A 142 -5.69 26.82 -1.93
N ASP A 143 -5.36 27.07 -3.20
CA ASP A 143 -4.51 28.16 -3.66
C ASP A 143 -5.32 28.91 -4.71
N PHE A 144 -5.68 30.15 -4.40
CA PHE A 144 -6.62 30.93 -5.21
C PHE A 144 -5.95 31.64 -6.38
N GLY A 145 -4.61 31.55 -6.51
CA GLY A 145 -3.86 32.17 -7.60
C GLY A 145 -3.65 33.68 -7.48
N ASP A 146 -3.97 34.26 -6.33
CA ASP A 146 -3.79 35.68 -5.97
C ASP A 146 -2.88 35.86 -4.74
N GLU A 147 -1.97 34.91 -4.53
CA GLU A 147 -1.09 34.80 -3.35
C GLU A 147 -1.81 34.42 -2.05
N THR A 148 -3.12 34.20 -2.07
CA THR A 148 -3.88 33.69 -0.93
C THR A 148 -4.11 32.18 -1.03
N SER A 149 -4.16 31.52 0.14
CA SER A 149 -4.40 30.08 0.26
C SER A 149 -5.17 29.77 1.53
N SER A 150 -5.82 28.61 1.58
CA SER A 150 -6.50 28.10 2.76
C SER A 150 -6.26 26.59 2.94
N ASN A 151 -6.56 26.11 4.14
CA ASN A 151 -6.47 24.71 4.49
C ASN A 151 -7.69 24.36 5.34
N GLU A 152 -8.59 23.57 4.77
CA GLU A 152 -9.90 23.28 5.33
C GLU A 152 -10.13 21.78 5.50
N GLU A 153 -10.89 21.40 6.52
CA GLU A 153 -11.40 20.04 6.69
C GLU A 153 -12.74 19.82 5.99
N VAL A 154 -13.38 20.90 5.50
CA VAL A 154 -14.65 20.87 4.79
C VAL A 154 -14.47 21.12 3.29
N PRO A 155 -15.30 20.54 2.42
CA PRO A 155 -15.13 20.63 0.96
C PRO A 155 -15.50 21.99 0.36
N THR A 156 -16.15 22.87 1.12
CA THR A 156 -16.69 24.13 0.62
C THR A 156 -16.02 25.34 1.28
N ILE A 157 -15.60 26.31 0.47
CA ILE A 157 -15.05 27.59 0.95
C ILE A 157 -15.50 28.74 0.06
N THR A 158 -15.49 29.96 0.60
CA THR A 158 -15.71 31.18 -0.17
C THR A 158 -14.45 32.04 -0.26
N HIS A 159 -14.23 32.67 -1.41
CA HIS A 159 -13.14 33.64 -1.63
C HIS A 159 -13.61 34.78 -2.53
N SER A 160 -12.92 35.92 -2.50
CA SER A 160 -13.24 37.09 -3.33
C SER A 160 -11.95 37.71 -3.88
N TYR A 161 -11.97 38.13 -5.15
CA TYR A 161 -10.83 38.78 -5.78
C TYR A 161 -11.03 40.30 -5.86
N SER A 162 -9.99 41.06 -5.51
CA SER A 162 -10.02 42.52 -5.44
C SER A 162 -9.71 43.21 -6.78
N SER A 163 -9.24 42.46 -7.78
CA SER A 163 -8.92 42.95 -9.12
C SER A 163 -9.46 41.99 -10.18
N ASP A 164 -9.66 42.47 -11.40
CA ASP A 164 -9.98 41.61 -12.53
C ASP A 164 -8.73 40.87 -13.03
N GLY A 165 -8.92 39.71 -13.63
CA GLY A 165 -7.82 38.89 -14.10
C GLY A 165 -8.16 37.41 -14.25
N ASN A 166 -7.16 36.66 -14.72
CA ASN A 166 -7.22 35.21 -14.78
C ASN A 166 -6.46 34.62 -13.60
N TYR A 167 -7.19 33.96 -12.71
CA TYR A 167 -6.66 33.33 -11.51
C TYR A 167 -6.56 31.82 -11.73
N THR A 168 -5.39 31.25 -11.44
CA THR A 168 -5.17 29.81 -11.51
C THR A 168 -5.49 29.20 -10.16
N VAL A 169 -6.73 28.73 -10.00
CA VAL A 169 -7.20 28.11 -8.76
C VAL A 169 -6.73 26.68 -8.72
N LYS A 170 -6.02 26.31 -7.66
CA LYS A 170 -5.47 24.98 -7.42
C LYS A 170 -6.08 24.41 -6.14
N LEU A 171 -6.69 23.25 -6.28
CA LEU A 171 -7.15 22.45 -5.15
C LEU A 171 -6.23 21.24 -5.00
N LYS A 172 -5.61 21.09 -3.82
CA LYS A 172 -4.95 19.86 -3.40
C LYS A 172 -5.81 19.18 -2.34
N VAL A 173 -6.16 17.93 -2.57
CA VAL A 173 -6.88 17.10 -1.61
C VAL A 173 -5.93 16.06 -1.03
N VAL A 174 -6.03 15.80 0.27
CA VAL A 174 -5.26 14.79 0.99
C VAL A 174 -6.21 13.78 1.63
N ASP A 175 -5.92 12.50 1.49
CA ASP A 175 -6.65 11.39 2.11
C ASP A 175 -6.11 11.04 3.51
N ASP A 176 -6.78 10.11 4.19
CA ASP A 176 -6.42 9.58 5.50
C ASP A 176 -5.12 8.74 5.50
N HIS A 177 -4.61 8.37 4.33
CA HIS A 177 -3.33 7.70 4.12
C HIS A 177 -2.17 8.68 3.85
N GLY A 178 -2.45 9.98 3.75
CA GLY A 178 -1.48 11.03 3.43
C GLY A 178 -1.11 11.13 1.94
N ILE A 179 -1.83 10.42 1.08
CA ILE A 179 -1.74 10.54 -0.38
C ILE A 179 -2.51 11.80 -0.80
N SER A 180 -2.05 12.44 -1.87
CA SER A 180 -2.69 13.67 -2.34
C SER A 180 -2.73 13.77 -3.85
N SER A 181 -3.78 14.43 -4.32
CA SER A 181 -4.02 14.74 -5.72
C SER A 181 -4.32 16.23 -5.87
N ILE A 182 -4.11 16.74 -7.08
CA ILE A 182 -4.27 18.16 -7.39
C ILE A 182 -5.16 18.31 -8.62
N ASN A 183 -6.10 19.25 -8.55
CA ASN A 183 -6.83 19.75 -9.72
C ASN A 183 -6.62 21.27 -9.83
N THR A 184 -6.48 21.76 -11.06
CA THR A 184 -6.26 23.18 -11.36
C THR A 184 -7.30 23.66 -12.37
N THR A 185 -7.93 24.79 -12.12
CA THR A 185 -8.86 25.46 -13.05
C THR A 185 -8.53 26.95 -13.15
N THR A 186 -8.62 27.51 -14.34
CA THR A 186 -8.50 28.96 -14.55
C THR A 186 -9.86 29.63 -14.39
N LEU A 187 -9.95 30.60 -13.48
CA LEU A 187 -11.12 31.43 -13.25
C LEU A 187 -10.86 32.84 -13.78
N THR A 188 -11.75 33.35 -14.63
CA THR A 188 -11.69 34.72 -15.14
C THR A 188 -12.63 35.60 -14.33
N VAL A 189 -12.08 36.57 -13.61
CA VAL A 189 -12.81 37.61 -12.88
C VAL A 189 -12.81 38.87 -13.74
N VAL A 190 -13.96 39.52 -13.88
CA VAL A 190 -14.10 40.72 -14.72
C VAL A 190 -14.60 41.92 -13.91
N VAL A 191 -14.40 43.13 -14.43
CA VAL A 191 -14.99 44.35 -13.86
C VAL A 191 -16.51 44.34 -14.14
N PRO A 192 -17.37 44.84 -13.23
CA PRO A 192 -18.79 45.04 -13.51
C PRO A 192 -18.98 45.89 -14.78
N SER A 193 -19.91 45.47 -15.65
CA SER A 193 -20.28 46.22 -16.87
C SER A 193 -21.08 47.47 -16.58
#